data_AF-A0A3C1P631-F1
#
_entry.id   AF-A0A3C1P631-F1
#
_cell.length_a   1.000
_cell.length_b   1.000
_cell.length_c   1.000
_cell.angle_alpha   90.00
_cell.angle_beta   90.00
_cell.angle_gamma   90.00
#
_symmetry.space_group_name_H-M   'P 1'
#
loop_
_entity.id
_entity.type
_entity.pdbx_description
1 polymer ?
#
loop_
_entity_poly.entity_id
_entity_poly.type
_entity_poly.pdbx_seq_one_letter_code
_entity_poly.pdbx_strand_id
1 'polypeptide(L)'
;MTTDFLSASAEAKKTLLAARARHARLKAQADERLAGAMTRHQAELAVAAAVEAAAWRDLMTVPGMTVATASRIGEAPVSSVRRWLATPPSGAAAESSCS
;
A
#
# COMPACT_ATOMS: atom_id res chain seq x y z
N MET A 1 43.23 -38.39 14.52
CA MET A 1 42.65 -37.95 13.24
C MET A 1 41.12 -37.99 13.22
N THR A 2 40.44 -39.04 13.70
CA THR A 2 38.96 -39.10 13.74
C THR A 2 38.32 -38.11 14.73
N THR A 3 38.99 -37.83 15.86
CA THR A 3 38.51 -36.89 16.88
C THR A 3 38.47 -35.44 16.37
N ASP A 4 39.44 -35.04 15.56
CA ASP A 4 39.54 -33.68 15.00
C ASP A 4 38.49 -33.42 13.91
N PHE A 5 38.15 -34.45 13.13
CA PHE A 5 37.10 -34.36 12.13
C PHE A 5 35.71 -34.19 12.77
N LEU A 6 35.42 -34.93 13.84
CA LEU A 6 34.12 -34.85 14.53
C LEU A 6 33.94 -33.51 15.25
N SER A 7 34.99 -32.99 15.89
CA SER A 7 34.95 -31.66 16.53
C SER A 7 34.82 -30.54 15.49
N ALA A 8 35.58 -30.59 14.40
CA ALA A 8 35.46 -29.64 13.29
C ALA A 8 34.06 -29.67 12.65
N SER A 9 33.49 -30.86 12.48
CA SER A 9 32.13 -31.03 11.96
C SER A 9 31.06 -30.46 12.90
N ALA A 10 31.23 -30.61 14.22
CA ALA A 10 30.32 -30.04 15.20
C ALA A 10 30.34 -28.50 15.17
N GLU A 11 31.53 -27.90 15.10
CA GLU A 11 31.70 -26.44 14.99
C GLU A 11 31.17 -25.90 13.66
N ALA A 12 31.40 -26.62 12.55
CA ALA A 12 30.83 -26.27 11.24
C ALA A 12 29.30 -26.30 11.27
N LYS A 13 28.70 -27.34 11.88
CA LYS A 13 27.24 -27.43 12.07
C LYS A 13 26.71 -26.28 12.92
N LYS A 14 27.37 -25.95 14.04
CA LYS A 14 26.99 -24.83 14.90
C LYS A 14 27.02 -23.50 14.15
N THR A 15 28.07 -23.28 13.36
CA THR A 15 28.23 -22.09 12.52
C THR A 15 27.12 -22.00 11.47
N LEU A 16 26.80 -23.10 10.79
CA LEU A 16 25.71 -23.16 9.82
C LEU A 16 24.35 -22.84 10.45
N LEU A 17 24.07 -23.40 11.63
CA LEU A 17 22.81 -23.13 12.34
C LEU A 17 22.72 -21.66 12.76
N ALA A 18 23.80 -21.07 13.25
CA ALA A 18 23.85 -19.64 13.60
C ALA A 18 23.64 -18.75 12.35
N ALA A 19 24.28 -19.09 11.22
CA ALA A 19 24.10 -18.38 9.96
C ALA A 19 22.65 -18.45 9.46
N ARG A 20 22.03 -19.64 9.50
CA ARG A 20 20.61 -19.84 9.14
C ARG A 20 19.68 -19.04 10.03
N ALA A 21 19.92 -19.03 11.35
CA ALA A 21 19.13 -18.25 12.29
C ALA A 21 19.26 -16.73 12.03
N ARG A 22 20.48 -16.25 11.75
CA ARG A 22 20.71 -14.85 11.37
C ARG A 22 20.00 -14.49 10.06
N HIS A 23 20.10 -15.34 9.05
CA HIS A 23 19.41 -15.15 7.77
C HIS A 23 17.89 -15.06 7.97
N ALA A 24 17.30 -15.99 8.74
CA ALA A 24 15.87 -15.99 9.03
C ALA A 24 15.42 -14.69 9.73
N ARG A 25 16.21 -14.20 10.70
CA ARG A 25 15.92 -12.93 11.39
C ARG A 25 15.98 -11.73 10.45
N LEU A 26 17.02 -11.65 9.62
CA LEU A 26 17.17 -10.56 8.65
C LEU A 26 16.04 -10.57 7.60
N LYS A 27 15.64 -11.76 7.15
CA LYS A 27 14.50 -11.92 6.25
C LYS A 27 13.21 -11.42 6.91
N ALA A 28 12.91 -11.87 8.13
CA ALA A 28 11.72 -11.43 8.86
C ALA A 28 11.68 -9.91 9.04
N GLN A 29 12.82 -9.30 9.37
CA GLN A 29 12.92 -7.84 9.49
C GLN A 29 12.70 -7.11 8.16
N ALA A 30 13.19 -7.67 7.04
CA ALA A 30 12.94 -7.10 5.72
C ALA A 30 11.46 -7.21 5.32
N ASP A 31 10.84 -8.37 5.57
CA ASP A 31 9.42 -8.61 5.29
C ASP A 31 8.52 -7.67 6.10
N GLU A 32 8.81 -7.47 7.39
CA GLU A 32 8.08 -6.52 8.24
C GLU A 32 8.19 -5.08 7.73
N ARG A 33 9.39 -4.64 7.34
CA ARG A 33 9.60 -3.30 6.77
C ARG A 33 8.86 -3.13 5.45
N LEU A 34 8.88 -4.16 4.60
CA LEU A 34 8.15 -4.14 3.34
C LEU A 34 6.65 -4.04 3.58
N ALA A 35 6.09 -4.85 4.49
CA ALA A 35 4.68 -4.78 4.86
C ALA A 35 4.31 -3.39 5.38
N GLY A 36 5.10 -2.80 6.28
CA GLY A 36 4.86 -1.45 6.78
C GLY A 36 4.97 -0.36 5.70
N ALA A 37 5.87 -0.51 4.73
CA ALA A 37 5.97 0.39 3.59
C ALA A 37 4.77 0.26 2.65
N MET A 38 4.32 -0.97 2.35
CA MET A 38 3.14 -1.22 1.52
C MET A 38 1.87 -0.65 2.15
N THR A 39 1.69 -0.82 3.46
CA THR A 39 0.55 -0.25 4.18
C THR A 39 0.53 1.27 4.10
N ARG A 40 1.68 1.94 4.33
CA ARG A 40 1.78 3.40 4.21
C ARG A 40 1.49 3.87 2.79
N HIS A 41 2.07 3.20 1.80
CA HIS A 41 1.84 3.52 0.40
C HIS A 41 0.35 3.41 0.02
N GLN A 42 -0.33 2.34 0.46
CA GLN A 42 -1.77 2.18 0.22
C GLN A 42 -2.59 3.29 0.90
N ALA A 43 -2.23 3.67 2.13
CA ALA A 43 -2.89 4.78 2.83
C ALA A 43 -2.69 6.11 2.10
N GLU A 44 -1.48 6.40 1.63
CA GLU A 44 -1.17 7.60 0.85
C GLU A 44 -1.95 7.64 -0.47
N LEU A 45 -2.06 6.50 -1.18
CA LEU A 45 -2.88 6.39 -2.38
C LEU A 45 -4.37 6.61 -2.08
N ALA A 46 -4.88 6.10 -0.97
CA ALA A 46 -6.27 6.32 -0.56
C ALA A 46 -6.54 7.80 -0.24
N VAL A 47 -5.61 8.49 0.41
CA VAL A 47 -5.70 9.93 0.67
C VAL A 47 -5.66 10.72 -0.64
N ALA A 48 -4.72 10.43 -1.53
CA ALA A 48 -4.63 11.09 -2.83
C ALA A 48 -5.91 10.88 -3.65
N ALA A 49 -6.44 9.66 -3.67
CA ALA A 49 -7.71 9.32 -4.30
C ALA A 49 -8.88 10.13 -3.74
N ALA A 50 -8.94 10.30 -2.41
CA ALA A 50 -9.99 11.10 -1.78
C ALA A 50 -9.89 12.59 -2.14
N VAL A 51 -8.67 13.13 -2.21
CA VAL A 51 -8.41 14.52 -2.63
C VAL A 51 -8.82 14.73 -4.09
N GLU A 52 -8.45 13.82 -4.99
CA GLU A 52 -8.87 13.87 -6.40
C GLU A 52 -10.40 13.80 -6.52
N ALA A 53 -11.05 12.86 -5.82
CA ALA A 53 -12.50 12.73 -5.84
C ALA A 53 -13.20 14.01 -5.33
N ALA A 54 -12.64 14.68 -4.31
CA ALA A 54 -13.15 15.96 -3.83
C ALA A 54 -13.00 17.05 -4.89
N ALA A 55 -11.82 17.18 -5.50
CA ALA A 55 -11.57 18.18 -6.54
C ALA A 55 -12.51 18.00 -7.76
N TRP A 56 -12.77 16.76 -8.19
CA TRP A 56 -13.73 16.48 -9.26
C TRP A 56 -15.15 16.88 -8.87
N ARG A 57 -15.57 16.63 -7.62
CA ARG A 57 -16.88 17.06 -7.13
C ARG A 57 -17.00 18.57 -7.06
N ASP A 58 -15.97 19.25 -6.54
CA ASP A 58 -15.92 20.71 -6.47
C ASP A 58 -16.00 21.33 -7.85
N LEU A 59 -15.28 20.79 -8.83
CA LEU A 59 -15.37 21.24 -10.23
C LEU A 59 -16.80 21.12 -10.76
N MET A 60 -17.50 20.04 -10.44
CA MET A 60 -18.90 19.82 -10.84
C MET A 60 -19.90 20.74 -10.14
N THR A 61 -19.52 21.46 -9.07
CA THR A 61 -20.39 22.48 -8.45
C THR A 61 -20.45 23.79 -9.24
N VAL A 62 -19.54 24.00 -10.20
CA VAL A 62 -19.55 25.19 -11.05
C VAL A 62 -20.80 25.19 -11.95
N PRO A 63 -21.60 26.27 -11.98
CA PRO A 63 -22.80 26.33 -12.81
C PRO A 63 -22.49 26.07 -14.28
N GLY A 64 -23.27 25.17 -14.90
CA GLY A 64 -23.06 24.75 -16.30
C GLY A 64 -21.93 23.75 -16.52
N MET A 65 -21.24 23.30 -15.45
CA MET A 65 -20.25 22.24 -15.56
C MET A 65 -20.91 20.91 -15.94
N THR A 66 -20.34 20.23 -16.92
CA THR A 66 -20.75 18.88 -17.33
C THR A 66 -19.57 17.92 -17.22
N VAL A 67 -19.84 16.62 -17.15
CA VAL A 67 -18.78 15.59 -17.15
C VAL A 67 -17.89 15.69 -18.40
N ALA A 68 -18.45 16.03 -19.56
CA ALA A 68 -17.67 16.20 -20.79
C ALA A 68 -16.75 17.42 -20.72
N THR A 69 -17.24 18.53 -20.15
CA THR A 69 -16.44 19.74 -19.94
C THR A 69 -15.33 19.49 -18.90
N ALA A 70 -15.67 18.89 -17.76
CA ALA A 70 -14.73 18.52 -16.72
C ALA A 70 -13.64 17.57 -17.25
N SER A 71 -14.02 16.57 -18.05
CA SER A 71 -13.10 15.66 -18.73
C SER A 71 -12.10 16.39 -19.63
N ARG A 72 -12.53 17.42 -20.37
CA ARG A 72 -11.61 18.24 -21.17
C ARG A 72 -10.71 19.13 -20.31
N ILE A 73 -11.26 19.76 -19.27
CA ILE A 73 -10.51 20.66 -18.37
C ILE A 73 -9.42 19.91 -17.63
N GLY A 74 -9.73 18.74 -17.04
CA GLY A 74 -8.77 17.95 -16.29
C GLY A 74 -8.03 16.91 -17.12
N GLU A 75 -8.08 17.01 -18.46
CA GLU A 75 -7.39 16.13 -19.41
C GLU A 75 -7.53 14.63 -19.10
N ALA A 76 -8.70 14.23 -18.63
CA ALA A 76 -9.00 12.89 -18.16
C ALA A 76 -10.16 12.30 -18.97
N PRO A 77 -10.19 10.99 -19.25
CA PRO A 77 -11.32 10.40 -19.95
C PRO A 77 -12.60 10.50 -19.11
N VAL A 78 -13.74 10.64 -19.79
CA VAL A 78 -15.08 10.74 -19.17
C VAL A 78 -15.35 9.61 -18.17
N SER A 79 -14.85 8.40 -18.44
CA SER A 79 -14.96 7.25 -17.54
C SER A 79 -14.24 7.47 -16.21
N SER A 80 -13.07 8.10 -16.21
CA SER A 80 -12.33 8.43 -14.98
C SER A 80 -13.07 9.48 -14.15
N VAL A 81 -13.62 10.52 -14.79
CA VAL A 81 -14.42 11.54 -14.10
C VAL A 81 -15.65 10.90 -13.45
N ARG A 82 -16.39 10.07 -14.19
CA ARG A 82 -17.56 9.34 -13.66
C ARG A 82 -17.19 8.43 -12.49
N ARG A 83 -16.07 7.70 -12.61
CA ARG A 83 -15.57 6.85 -11.54
C ARG A 83 -15.30 7.66 -10.28
N TRP A 84 -14.63 8.80 -10.40
CA TRP A 84 -14.31 9.66 -9.25
C TRP A 84 -15.54 10.29 -8.59
N LEU A 85 -16.55 10.64 -9.38
CA LEU A 85 -17.83 11.15 -8.87
C LEU A 85 -18.67 10.06 -8.19
N ALA A 86 -18.50 8.80 -8.58
CA ALA A 86 -19.16 7.66 -7.94
C ALA A 86 -18.46 7.23 -6.63
N THR A 87 -17.22 7.66 -6.41
CA THR A 87 -16.51 7.41 -5.15
C THR A 87 -17.18 8.20 -4.02
N PRO A 88 -17.65 7.55 -2.95
CA PRO A 88 -18.28 8.24 -1.84
C PRO A 88 -17.29 9.20 -1.15
N PRO A 89 -17.76 10.32 -0.60
CA PRO A 89 -16.90 11.17 0.22
C PRO A 89 -16.39 10.36 1.41
N SER A 90 -15.10 10.53 1.73
CA SER A 90 -14.39 9.79 2.79
C SER A 90 -15.09 9.78 4.18
N GLY A 91 -16.05 10.67 4.42
CA GLY A 91 -16.88 10.71 5.63
C GLY A 91 -18.12 9.81 5.65
N ALA A 92 -18.59 9.27 4.51
CA ALA A 92 -19.86 8.52 4.45
C ALA A 92 -19.75 7.04 4.86
N ALA A 93 -18.54 6.48 4.94
CA ALA A 93 -18.34 5.07 5.27
C ALA A 93 -18.33 4.78 6.79
N ALA A 94 -18.28 5.81 7.65
CA ALA A 94 -18.16 5.64 9.10
C ALA A 94 -19.52 5.46 9.82
N GLU A 95 -20.66 5.78 9.17
CA GLU A 95 -21.96 5.86 9.85
C GLU A 95 -22.84 4.60 9.68
N SER A 96 -22.42 3.60 8.90
CA SER A 96 -23.27 2.43 8.58
C SER A 96 -23.04 1.19 9.45
N SER A 97 -22.22 1.28 10.51
CA SER A 97 -21.86 0.12 11.36
C SER A 97 -22.48 0.12 12.77
N CYS A 98 -23.48 0.96 13.04
CA CYS A 98 -24.24 0.94 14.30
C CYS A 98 -25.75 1.06 14.00
N SER A 99 -26.42 -0.08 13.78
CA SER A 99 -27.87 -0.24 13.98
C SER A 99 -28.18 -1.70 14.23
#